data_AF-A0A945A8E2-F1
#
_entry.id   AF-A0A945A8E2-F1
#
_cell.length_a   1.000
_cell.length_b   1.000
_cell.length_c   1.000
_cell.angle_alpha   90.00
_cell.angle_beta   90.00
_cell.angle_gamma   90.00
#
_symmetry.space_group_name_H-M   'P 1'
#
loop_
_entity.id
_entity.type
_entity.pdbx_description
1 polymer ?
#
loop_
_entity_poly.entity_id
_entity_poly.type
_entity_poly.pdbx_seq_one_letter_code
_entity_poly.pdbx_strand_id
1 'polypeptide(L)' 'FDTPLVAHGHSLLPALHVAGAQPASVVPRVEFLIRGQESKQFFHAPIYRPENGCVVLPKLSGLGLVLDESKVERREAVTF' A
#
# COMPACT_ATOMS: atom_id res chain seq x y z
N PHE A 1 18.68 18.62 -6.59
CA PHE A 1 17.75 18.02 -7.56
C PHE A 1 18.47 16.82 -8.19
N ASP A 2 17.77 15.83 -8.76
CA ASP A 2 18.33 14.57 -9.31
C ASP A 2 18.71 13.46 -8.31
N THR A 3 18.43 13.63 -7.03
CA THR A 3 18.56 12.54 -6.05
C THR A 3 17.29 11.68 -6.10
N PRO A 4 17.37 10.36 -6.35
CA PRO A 4 16.21 9.49 -6.34
C PRO A 4 15.60 9.40 -4.94
N LEU A 5 14.28 9.30 -4.90
CA LEU A 5 13.52 9.16 -3.67
C LEU A 5 13.10 7.70 -3.48
N VAL A 6 13.07 7.25 -2.23
CA VAL A 6 12.48 5.96 -1.85
C VAL A 6 11.20 6.25 -1.09
N ALA A 7 10.07 5.77 -1.61
CA ALA A 7 8.79 5.99 -0.95
C ALA A 7 8.74 5.18 0.36
N HIS A 8 8.59 5.87 1.50
CA HIS A 8 8.51 5.24 2.81
C HIS A 8 7.23 4.41 2.94
N GLY A 9 7.37 3.17 3.38
CA GLY A 9 6.36 2.11 3.27
C GLY A 9 5.58 1.85 4.54
N HIS A 10 5.51 2.82 5.47
CA HIS A 10 4.76 2.64 6.72
C HIS A 10 3.31 2.26 6.43
N SER A 11 2.66 2.95 5.50
CA SER A 11 1.38 2.57 4.91
C SER A 11 1.58 2.37 3.41
N LEU A 12 1.57 1.12 2.96
CA LEU A 12 2.04 0.75 1.61
C LEU A 12 1.24 1.43 0.50
N LEU A 13 -0.09 1.37 0.53
CA LEU A 13 -0.92 1.76 -0.61
C LEU A 13 -0.79 3.24 -1.00
N PRO A 14 -0.87 4.22 -0.07
CA PRO A 14 -0.63 5.62 -0.44
C PRO A 14 0.76 5.85 -1.04
N ALA A 15 1.81 5.27 -0.43
CA ALA A 15 3.18 5.41 -0.90
C ALA A 15 3.38 4.78 -2.30
N LEU A 16 2.73 3.63 -2.53
CA LEU A 16 2.77 2.90 -3.79
C LEU A 16 2.08 3.69 -4.92
N HIS A 17 0.94 4.33 -4.65
CA HIS A 17 0.27 5.23 -5.61
C HIS A 17 1.12 6.45 -5.94
N VAL A 18 1.74 7.08 -4.93
CA VAL A 18 2.67 8.20 -5.14
C VAL A 18 3.86 7.75 -6.00
N ALA A 19 4.47 6.61 -5.70
CA ALA A 19 5.58 6.07 -6.49
C ALA A 19 5.16 5.74 -7.93
N GLY A 20 3.99 5.11 -8.12
CA GLY A 20 3.45 4.77 -9.43
C GLY A 20 3.05 5.97 -10.29
N ALA A 21 2.80 7.12 -9.67
CA ALA A 21 2.52 8.38 -10.36
C ALA A 21 3.79 9.15 -10.78
N GLN A 22 4.98 8.67 -10.38
CA GLN A 22 6.25 9.30 -10.71
C GLN A 22 7.02 8.48 -11.75
N PRO A 23 7.88 9.12 -12.57
CA PRO A 23 8.84 8.39 -13.37
C PRO A 23 9.75 7.54 -12.49
N ALA A 24 10.12 6.34 -12.96
CA ALA A 24 11.03 5.45 -12.24
C ALA A 24 12.43 6.09 -12.00
N SER A 25 12.82 7.10 -12.79
CA SER A 25 14.03 7.88 -12.55
C SER A 25 13.96 8.76 -11.30
N VAL A 26 12.75 9.11 -10.84
CA VAL A 26 12.52 9.94 -9.65
C VAL A 26 12.25 9.07 -8.42
N VAL A 27 11.37 8.06 -8.54
CA VAL A 27 11.03 7.13 -7.45
C VAL A 27 11.26 5.69 -7.91
N PRO A 28 12.50 5.19 -7.88
CA PRO A 28 12.80 3.84 -8.39
C PRO A 28 12.34 2.71 -7.46
N ARG A 29 12.07 3.01 -6.18
CA ARG A 29 11.83 1.98 -5.16
C ARG A 29 10.80 2.43 -4.13
N VAL A 30 10.10 1.44 -3.59
CA VAL A 30 9.22 1.57 -2.43
C VAL A 30 9.73 0.68 -1.31
N GLU A 31 9.60 1.12 -0.06
CA GLU A 31 9.85 0.26 1.09
C GLU A 31 8.67 -0.70 1.30
N PHE A 32 8.97 -1.98 1.54
CA PHE A 32 7.97 -2.97 1.92
C PHE A 32 8.36 -3.59 3.26
N LEU A 33 7.60 -3.29 4.30
CA LEU A 33 7.82 -3.83 5.65
C LEU A 33 7.25 -5.24 5.77
N ILE A 34 8.05 -6.27 5.50
CA ILE A 34 7.62 -7.69 5.45
C ILE A 34 6.70 -8.07 6.63
N ARG A 35 7.12 -7.75 7.87
CA ARG A 35 6.33 -8.07 9.07
C ARG A 35 5.18 -7.10 9.31
N GLY A 36 5.37 -5.83 8.98
CA GLY A 36 4.39 -4.78 9.25
C GLY A 36 3.24 -4.74 8.23
N GLN A 37 3.45 -5.25 7.02
CA GLN A 37 2.42 -5.27 5.98
C GLN A 37 1.38 -6.36 6.24
N GLU A 38 1.74 -7.49 6.85
CA GLU A 38 0.76 -8.52 7.22
C GLU A 38 -0.26 -8.00 8.24
N SER A 39 0.20 -7.28 9.29
CA SER A 39 -0.72 -6.71 10.28
C SER A 39 -1.56 -5.57 9.72
N LYS A 40 -0.98 -4.69 8.90
CA LYS A 40 -1.70 -3.55 8.31
C LYS A 40 -2.72 -3.96 7.26
N GLN A 41 -2.47 -5.06 6.55
CA GLN A 41 -3.40 -5.58 5.55
C GLN A 41 -4.35 -6.63 6.13
N PHE A 42 -4.37 -6.84 7.45
CA PHE A 42 -5.18 -7.89 8.09
C PHE A 42 -6.65 -7.82 7.68
N PHE A 43 -7.24 -6.62 7.72
CA PHE A 43 -8.62 -6.37 7.32
C PHE A 43 -8.81 -6.17 5.82
N HIS A 44 -7.78 -6.25 4.99
CA HIS A 44 -7.93 -6.12 3.55
C HIS A 44 -8.31 -7.47 2.93
N ALA A 45 -9.22 -7.45 1.95
CA ALA A 45 -9.48 -8.60 1.09
C ALA A 45 -8.35 -8.77 0.03
N PRO A 46 -7.96 -7.74 -0.74
CA PRO A 46 -6.77 -7.82 -1.58
C PRO A 46 -5.51 -7.65 -0.72
N ILE A 47 -4.59 -8.60 -0.81
CA ILE A 47 -3.28 -8.53 -0.13
C ILE A 47 -2.19 -8.27 -1.15
N TYR A 48 -1.40 -7.22 -0.92
CA TYR A 48 -0.27 -6.84 -1.75
C TYR A 48 1.01 -7.40 -1.12
N ARG A 49 1.69 -8.26 -1.87
CA ARG A 49 3.01 -8.80 -1.53
C ARG A 49 3.98 -8.56 -2.69
N PRO A 50 5.27 -8.40 -2.40
CA PRO A 50 6.27 -8.37 -3.45
C PRO A 50 6.37 -9.76 -4.11
N GLU A 51 6.35 -9.78 -5.42
CA GLU A 51 6.63 -10.95 -6.25
C GLU A 51 7.88 -10.64 -7.08
N ASN A 52 8.93 -11.45 -6.95
CA ASN A 52 10.21 -11.26 -7.63
C ASN A 52 10.81 -9.84 -7.45
N GLY A 53 10.66 -9.27 -6.26
CA GLY A 53 11.18 -7.94 -5.92
C GLY A 53 10.30 -6.77 -6.36
N CYS A 54 9.13 -7.03 -6.95
CA CYS A 54 8.20 -6.01 -7.43
C CYS A 54 6.87 -6.09 -6.67
N VAL A 55 6.31 -4.93 -6.29
CA VAL A 55 4.94 -4.84 -5.79
C VAL A 55 4.06 -4.27 -6.90
N VAL A 56 3.00 -4.98 -7.26
CA VAL A 56 2.09 -4.54 -8.32
C VAL A 56 1.21 -3.38 -7.86
N LEU A 57 0.97 -2.42 -8.75
CA LEU A 57 0.01 -1.35 -8.49
C LEU A 57 -1.41 -1.92 -8.37
N PRO A 58 -2.23 -1.41 -7.42
CA PRO A 58 -3.64 -1.76 -7.35
C PRO A 58 -4.38 -1.43 -8.66
N LYS A 59 -5.24 -2.35 -9.10
CA LYS A 59 -6.14 -2.13 -10.26
C LYS A 59 -7.51 -1.57 -9.87
N LEU A 60 -7.87 -1.68 -8.59
CA LEU A 60 -9.12 -1.17 -8.05
C LEU A 60 -9.04 0.35 -7.87
N SER A 61 -10.19 1.02 -7.90
CA SER A 61 -10.30 2.47 -7.72
C SER A 61 -9.84 2.95 -6.34
N GLY A 62 -9.46 4.22 -6.25
CA GLY A 62 -9.01 4.84 -5.00
C GLY A 62 -7.69 4.23 -4.52
N LEU A 63 -7.59 3.91 -3.23
CA LEU A 63 -6.41 3.22 -2.69
C LEU A 63 -6.30 1.76 -3.17
N GLY A 64 -7.36 1.24 -3.76
CA GLY A 64 -7.44 -0.12 -4.27
C GLY A 64 -7.54 -1.19 -3.18
N LEU A 65 -8.05 -0.83 -2.01
CA LEU A 65 -8.36 -1.78 -0.94
C LEU A 65 -9.86 -1.99 -0.83
N VAL A 66 -10.22 -3.18 -0.35
CA VAL A 66 -11.58 -3.55 0.08
C VAL A 66 -11.44 -4.21 1.44
N LEU A 67 -12.35 -3.91 2.37
CA LEU A 67 -12.34 -4.57 3.66
C LEU A 67 -12.84 -6.01 3.53
N ASP A 68 -12.14 -6.93 4.18
CA ASP A 68 -12.58 -8.31 4.35
C ASP A 68 -13.67 -8.36 5.41
N GLU A 69 -14.92 -8.33 4.95
CA GLU A 69 -16.12 -8.33 5.78
C GLU A 69 -16.17 -9.50 6.78
N SER A 70 -15.55 -10.64 6.46
CA SER A 70 -15.52 -11.81 7.35
C SER A 70 -14.67 -11.60 8.60
N LYS A 71 -13.75 -10.62 8.58
CA LYS A 71 -12.87 -10.27 9.70
C LYS A 71 -13.40 -9.09 10.52
N VAL A 72 -14.43 -8.39 10.03
CA VAL A 72 -14.94 -7.19 10.70
C VAL A 72 -16.02 -7.57 11.71
N GLU A 73 -15.69 -7.46 12.99
CA GLU A 73 -16.62 -7.80 14.08
C GLU A 73 -17.59 -6.66 14.43
N ARG A 74 -17.13 -5.40 14.32
CA ARG A 74 -17.91 -4.20 14.65
C ARG A 74 -17.47 -3.00 13.81
N ARG A 75 -18.44 -2.18 13.40
CA ARG A 75 -18.21 -0.85 12.80
C ARG A 75 -18.88 0.21 13.64
N GLU A 76 -18.20 1.33 13.81
CA GLU A 76 -18.72 2.50 14.53
C GLU A 76 -18.35 3.74 13.75
N ALA A 77 -19.34 4.60 13.52
CA ALA A 77 -19.09 5.92 12.95
C ALA A 77 -18.54 6.81 14.06
N VAL A 78 -17.36 7.40 13.84
CA VAL A 78 -16.77 8.36 14.76
C VAL A 78 -17.24 9.76 14.37
N THR A 79 -17.88 10.47 15.30
CA THR A 79 -18.21 11.89 15.16
C THR A 79 -17.07 12.75 15.71
N PHE A 80 -16.62 13.72 14.92
CA PHE A 80 -15.58 14.68 15.29
C PHE A 80 -16.18 16.06 15.52
#